data_AF-A0AAV4EJT9-F1
#
_entry.id   AF-A0AAV4EJT9-F1
#
_cell.length_a   1.000
_cell.length_b   1.000
_cell.length_c   1.000
_cell.angle_alpha   90.00
_cell.angle_beta   90.00
_cell.angle_gamma   90.00
#
_symmetry.space_group_name_H-M   'P 1'
#
loop_
_entity.id
_entity.type
_entity.pdbx_description
1 polymer ?
#
loop_
_entity_poly.entity_id
_entity_poly.type
_entity_poly.pdbx_seq_one_letter_code
_entity_poly.pdbx_strand_id
1 'polypeptide(L)'
;MNYFLKIKPLPNNPCYNKISNTPSRELFDRSNTVPPFGTRTLPDILSADIGPKRIDDRYEKNRLPWEEHNITIDLSLTSLKKEDTSEMVFRQEFAQLREKYAAYNEAFTDGSKSEKVAAASSNPKDPDKPEQTRLNDDSTVFNAKLEGISLAFKYFKRKRILRSVIYTDSLSAIQALQGKYLKNKNVAHIYNLLAKVASWTKVVLVWTPSHVGIPGNEKVDELAKLALNQEIHDDKQVIWSDLKLKINTHPEKLCQTDWDTKIDNKLHEIRPNLKERLVYDERLNRKQEIVVSRIRIGHSWITHEYLLKGEQQPYCTACECPFTVKHILVECADFLLIRQKYYKTTYMHTLFREVKASQISDYLKEIGLYGKI
;
A
#
# COMPACT_ATOMS: atom_id res chain seq x y z
N MET A 1 13.78 4.70 6.88
CA MET A 1 12.46 5.38 7.02
C MET A 1 11.55 4.76 8.10
N ASN A 2 11.14 3.48 8.02
CA ASN A 2 10.23 2.86 9.00
C ASN A 2 10.63 3.07 10.48
N TYR A 3 11.90 2.81 10.82
CA TYR A 3 12.41 3.03 12.18
C TYR A 3 12.32 4.50 12.62
N PHE A 4 12.67 5.43 11.72
CA PHE A 4 12.59 6.87 11.98
C PHE A 4 11.18 7.27 12.39
N LEU A 5 10.17 6.90 11.59
CA LEU A 5 8.78 7.29 11.86
C LEU A 5 8.18 6.61 13.09
N LYS A 6 8.62 5.39 13.42
CA LYS A 6 8.16 4.69 14.63
C LYS A 6 8.64 5.38 15.91
N ILE A 7 9.86 5.94 15.90
CA ILE A 7 10.46 6.57 17.08
C ILE A 7 10.12 8.06 17.16
N LYS A 8 9.94 8.74 16.01
CA LYS A 8 9.64 10.18 15.95
C LYS A 8 8.46 10.65 16.82
N PRO A 9 7.34 9.92 16.99
CA PRO A 9 6.26 10.35 17.87
C PRO A 9 6.52 10.08 19.36
N LEU A 10 7.60 9.39 19.73
CA LEU A 10 7.85 8.92 21.10
C LEU A 10 9.02 9.67 21.76
N PRO A 11 8.81 10.86 22.35
CA PRO A 11 9.89 11.65 22.97
C PRO A 11 10.60 10.94 24.11
N ASN A 12 9.89 10.07 24.84
CA ASN A 12 10.45 9.29 25.94
C ASN A 12 11.31 8.10 25.48
N ASN A 13 11.36 7.83 24.16
CA ASN A 13 12.16 6.72 23.65
C ASN A 13 13.66 7.06 23.76
N PRO A 14 14.52 6.16 24.26
CA PRO A 14 15.96 6.41 24.38
C PRO A 14 16.66 6.80 23.06
N CYS A 15 16.10 6.40 21.91
CA CYS A 15 16.63 6.73 20.59
C CYS A 15 16.04 8.01 19.97
N TYR A 16 15.08 8.68 20.63
CA TYR A 16 14.42 9.87 20.10
C TYR A 16 15.41 11.00 19.78
N ASN A 17 16.31 11.33 20.72
CA ASN A 17 17.28 12.41 20.54
C ASN A 17 18.23 12.14 19.38
N LYS A 18 18.60 10.87 19.12
CA LYS A 18 19.46 10.48 17.99
C LYS A 18 18.79 10.68 16.62
N ILE A 19 17.47 10.82 16.60
CA ILE A 19 16.65 10.97 15.39
C ILE A 19 16.16 12.41 15.23
N SER A 20 15.80 13.06 16.34
CA SER A 20 15.19 14.39 16.35
C SER A 20 16.21 15.54 16.42
N ASN A 21 17.34 15.35 17.09
CA ASN A 21 18.38 16.37 17.23
C ASN A 21 19.55 16.02 16.31
N THR A 22 19.30 16.14 15.01
CA THR A 22 20.28 15.79 13.99
C THR A 22 21.02 17.02 13.50
N PRO A 23 22.37 17.05 13.56
CA PRO A 23 23.15 18.12 12.97
C PRO A 23 22.93 18.19 11.46
N SER A 24 23.09 19.40 10.89
CA SER A 24 22.98 19.67 9.47
C SER A 24 23.90 18.76 8.66
N ARG A 25 23.41 18.27 7.51
CA ARG A 25 24.17 17.37 6.64
C ARG A 25 25.48 18.00 6.13
N GLU A 26 25.46 19.31 5.90
CA GLU A 26 26.59 20.13 5.47
C GLU A 26 27.83 20.02 6.37
N LEU A 27 27.63 19.74 7.67
CA LEU A 27 28.74 19.55 8.63
C LEU A 27 29.56 18.28 8.35
N PHE A 28 28.98 17.33 7.61
CA PHE A 28 29.61 16.04 7.30
C PHE A 28 30.17 15.97 5.88
N ASP A 29 29.75 16.87 4.97
CA ASP A 29 30.14 16.84 3.56
C ASP A 29 31.65 17.04 3.34
N ARG A 30 32.33 17.63 4.33
CA ARG A 30 33.80 17.86 4.32
C ARG A 30 34.58 16.87 5.19
N SER A 31 33.92 15.86 5.74
CA SER A 31 34.52 14.90 6.66
C SER A 31 34.35 13.47 6.13
N ASN A 32 35.29 12.58 6.44
CA ASN A 32 35.12 11.14 6.21
C ASN A 32 34.19 10.48 7.24
N THR A 33 33.47 11.27 8.06
CA THR A 33 32.61 10.73 9.12
C THR A 33 31.22 10.44 8.58
N VAL A 34 30.69 9.26 8.92
CA VAL A 34 29.34 8.86 8.49
C VAL A 34 28.32 9.73 9.24
N PRO A 35 27.42 10.45 8.54
CA PRO A 35 26.43 11.28 9.22
C PRO A 35 25.48 10.44 10.09
N PRO A 36 24.96 11.01 11.19
CA PRO A 36 23.98 10.36 12.04
C PRO A 36 22.77 9.82 11.27
N PHE A 37 22.15 8.77 11.79
CA PHE A 37 21.03 8.09 11.15
C PHE A 37 19.89 9.04 10.76
N GLY A 38 19.51 9.96 11.67
CA GLY A 38 18.43 10.90 11.39
C GLY A 38 18.79 11.90 10.28
N THR A 39 20.03 12.40 10.23
CA THR A 39 20.54 13.28 9.15
C THR A 39 20.48 12.59 7.79
N ARG A 40 20.84 11.29 7.73
CA ARG A 40 20.79 10.51 6.48
C ARG A 40 19.36 10.21 6.01
N THR A 41 18.44 10.00 6.95
CA THR A 41 17.07 9.55 6.64
C THR A 41 16.12 10.71 6.36
N LEU A 42 16.39 11.91 6.89
CA LEU A 42 15.49 13.06 6.76
C LEU A 42 15.19 13.46 5.30
N PRO A 43 16.17 13.50 4.37
CA PRO A 43 15.89 13.79 2.96
C PRO A 43 14.94 12.78 2.30
N ASP A 44 15.06 11.50 2.66
CA ASP A 44 14.15 10.45 2.15
C ASP A 44 12.73 10.63 2.68
N ILE A 45 12.59 11.03 3.94
CA ILE A 45 11.29 11.33 4.57
C ILE A 45 10.61 12.55 3.91
N LEU A 46 11.39 13.60 3.63
CA LEU A 46 10.90 14.81 2.98
C LEU A 46 10.54 14.55 1.51
N SER A 47 11.39 13.82 0.76
CA SER A 47 11.11 13.47 -0.64
C SER A 47 9.92 12.50 -0.79
N ALA A 48 9.61 11.73 0.25
CA ALA A 48 8.40 10.90 0.31
C ALA A 48 7.13 11.70 0.64
N ASP A 49 7.21 13.02 0.77
CA ASP A 49 6.11 13.89 1.25
C ASP A 49 5.51 13.39 2.57
N ILE A 50 6.39 12.98 3.50
CA ILE A 50 6.00 12.60 4.85
C ILE A 50 6.42 13.74 5.77
N GLY A 51 5.53 14.73 5.94
CA GLY A 51 5.76 15.84 6.86
C GLY A 51 5.89 15.32 8.30
N PRO A 52 7.09 15.34 8.93
CA PRO A 52 7.31 14.67 10.22
C PRO A 52 6.54 15.31 11.39
N LYS A 53 6.03 16.53 11.22
CA LYS A 53 5.14 17.21 12.18
C LYS A 53 3.70 16.65 12.18
N ARG A 54 3.36 15.80 11.22
CA ARG A 54 2.00 15.25 11.03
C ARG A 54 1.81 13.90 11.73
N ILE A 55 2.82 13.32 12.37
CA ILE A 55 2.74 11.95 12.95
C ILE A 55 2.53 12.02 14.45
N ASP A 56 1.53 11.29 14.95
CA ASP A 56 1.33 11.12 16.39
C ASP A 56 0.79 9.74 16.74
N ASP A 57 1.66 8.95 17.35
CA ASP A 57 1.36 7.62 17.89
C ASP A 57 1.42 7.62 19.42
N ARG A 58 1.45 8.79 20.04
CA ARG A 58 1.37 8.86 21.49
C ARG A 58 -0.02 8.42 21.90
N TYR A 59 -0.05 7.37 22.71
CA TYR A 59 -1.21 7.05 23.50
C TYR A 59 -0.72 6.68 24.88
N GLU A 60 -1.45 7.14 25.88
CA GLU A 60 -1.26 6.65 27.22
C GLU A 60 -1.85 5.23 27.26
N LYS A 61 -0.97 4.26 27.51
CA LYS A 61 -1.39 2.89 27.82
C LYS A 61 -1.87 2.85 29.27
N ASN A 62 -2.99 3.51 29.54
CA ASN A 62 -3.57 3.64 30.88
C ASN A 62 -4.28 2.38 31.37
N ARG A 63 -3.96 1.22 30.78
CA ARG A 63 -4.71 0.01 31.00
C ARG A 63 -3.79 -1.14 31.36
N LEU A 64 -4.17 -1.82 32.43
CA LEU A 64 -3.54 -3.05 32.86
C LEU A 64 -4.04 -4.21 31.97
N PRO A 65 -3.18 -5.17 31.61
CA PRO A 65 -3.54 -6.29 30.73
C PRO A 65 -4.73 -7.17 31.19
N TRP A 66 -5.12 -7.07 32.46
CA TRP A 66 -6.14 -7.91 33.11
C TRP A 66 -7.48 -7.21 33.35
N GLU A 67 -7.61 -5.92 33.01
CA GLU A 67 -8.92 -5.26 33.08
C GLU A 67 -9.85 -5.85 32.02
N GLU A 68 -11.11 -6.15 32.36
CA GLU A 68 -12.09 -6.63 31.37
C GLU A 68 -12.69 -5.49 30.54
N HIS A 69 -13.31 -5.84 29.41
CA HIS A 69 -13.97 -4.88 28.53
C HIS A 69 -15.47 -4.85 28.80
N ASN A 70 -16.04 -3.66 28.98
CA ASN A 70 -17.51 -3.48 28.98
C ASN A 70 -18.09 -3.41 27.55
N ILE A 71 -17.48 -4.13 26.60
CA ILE A 71 -17.96 -4.27 25.23
C ILE A 71 -18.43 -5.71 25.04
N THR A 72 -19.69 -5.87 24.68
CA THR A 72 -20.19 -7.13 24.14
C THR A 72 -20.04 -7.11 22.62
N ILE A 73 -19.53 -8.19 22.03
CA ILE A 73 -19.38 -8.30 20.58
C ILE A 73 -20.41 -9.31 20.07
N ASP A 74 -21.23 -8.91 19.09
CA ASP A 74 -22.15 -9.80 18.37
C ASP A 74 -21.69 -9.96 16.91
N LEU A 75 -21.32 -11.19 16.57
CA LEU A 75 -20.89 -11.60 15.22
C LEU A 75 -21.87 -12.59 14.59
N SER A 76 -23.12 -12.68 15.08
CA SER A 76 -24.12 -13.64 14.58
C SER A 76 -24.27 -13.61 13.06
N LEU A 77 -24.31 -12.42 12.45
CA LEU A 77 -24.43 -12.24 11.00
C LEU A 77 -23.22 -12.74 10.18
N THR A 78 -22.05 -12.95 10.81
CA THR A 78 -20.85 -13.49 10.11
C THR A 78 -20.98 -14.97 9.76
N SER A 79 -21.95 -15.68 10.35
CA SER A 79 -22.23 -17.08 10.01
C SER A 79 -22.74 -17.26 8.57
N LEU A 80 -23.30 -16.19 7.99
CA LEU A 80 -23.84 -16.18 6.63
C LEU A 80 -22.74 -15.76 5.64
N LYS A 81 -22.56 -16.55 4.59
CA LYS A 81 -21.62 -16.22 3.51
C LYS A 81 -22.25 -15.20 2.56
N LYS A 82 -21.55 -14.08 2.35
CA LYS A 82 -22.02 -13.01 1.45
C LYS A 82 -22.21 -13.47 0.00
N GLU A 83 -21.43 -14.46 -0.45
CA GLU A 83 -21.47 -15.02 -1.81
C GLU A 83 -22.74 -15.86 -2.06
N ASP A 84 -23.23 -16.55 -1.02
CA ASP A 84 -24.30 -17.54 -1.15
C ASP A 84 -25.66 -17.03 -0.63
N THR A 85 -25.66 -15.88 0.07
CA THR A 85 -26.82 -15.36 0.80
C THR A 85 -27.41 -14.14 0.10
N SER A 86 -28.69 -14.17 -0.21
CA SER A 86 -29.38 -13.02 -0.81
C SER A 86 -29.42 -11.81 0.14
N GLU A 87 -29.43 -10.60 -0.42
CA GLU A 87 -29.56 -9.36 0.37
C GLU A 87 -30.83 -9.34 1.24
N MET A 88 -31.92 -9.94 0.76
CA MET A 88 -33.18 -10.01 1.50
C MET A 88 -33.03 -10.79 2.81
N VAL A 89 -32.27 -11.89 2.80
CA VAL A 89 -31.99 -12.67 4.02
C VAL A 89 -31.16 -11.84 4.99
N PHE A 90 -30.15 -11.11 4.51
CA PHE A 90 -29.38 -10.21 5.38
C PHE A 90 -30.24 -9.11 6.00
N ARG A 91 -31.17 -8.52 5.23
CA ARG A 91 -32.11 -7.50 5.77
C ARG A 91 -33.05 -8.10 6.81
N GLN A 92 -33.54 -9.33 6.61
CA GLN A 92 -34.40 -10.03 7.56
C GLN A 92 -33.66 -10.36 8.86
N GLU A 93 -32.47 -10.95 8.77
CA GLU A 93 -31.65 -11.30 9.94
C GLU A 93 -31.20 -10.04 10.70
N PHE A 94 -30.85 -8.97 9.96
CA PHE A 94 -30.57 -7.68 10.57
C PHE A 94 -31.79 -7.10 11.30
N ALA A 95 -33.01 -7.25 10.74
CA ALA A 95 -34.23 -6.79 11.40
C ALA A 95 -34.48 -7.54 12.72
N GLN A 96 -34.28 -8.86 12.75
CA GLN A 96 -34.37 -9.66 13.98
C GLN A 96 -33.32 -9.23 15.01
N LEU A 97 -32.11 -8.95 14.56
CA LEU A 97 -31.04 -8.49 15.44
C LEU A 97 -31.33 -7.09 15.99
N ARG A 98 -31.88 -6.19 15.16
CA ARG A 98 -32.31 -4.86 15.60
C ARG A 98 -33.42 -4.95 16.65
N GLU A 99 -34.34 -5.91 16.52
CA GLU A 99 -35.38 -6.18 17.51
C GLU A 99 -34.79 -6.68 18.85
N LYS A 100 -33.82 -7.60 18.80
CA LYS A 100 -33.06 -8.05 19.99
C LYS A 100 -32.43 -6.89 20.77
N TYR A 101 -32.03 -5.82 20.08
CA TYR A 101 -31.44 -4.62 20.66
C TYR A 101 -32.39 -3.41 20.68
N ALA A 102 -33.71 -3.59 20.56
CA ALA A 102 -34.69 -2.49 20.48
C ALA A 102 -34.62 -1.51 21.68
N ALA A 103 -34.25 -2.01 22.87
CA ALA A 103 -34.08 -1.21 24.09
C ALA A 103 -32.75 -0.43 24.14
N TYR A 104 -31.86 -0.60 23.16
CA TYR A 104 -30.57 0.09 23.07
C TYR A 104 -30.71 1.31 22.14
N ASN A 105 -29.89 2.33 22.37
CA ASN A 105 -29.72 3.40 21.40
C ASN A 105 -28.73 2.95 20.33
N GLU A 106 -29.16 3.02 19.09
CA GLU A 106 -28.36 2.58 17.96
C GLU A 106 -27.51 3.69 17.38
N ALA A 107 -26.32 3.34 16.91
CA ALA A 107 -25.51 4.16 16.03
C ALA A 107 -24.96 3.30 14.90
N PHE A 108 -24.98 3.83 13.70
CA PHE A 108 -24.31 3.25 12.54
C PHE A 108 -22.99 3.98 12.36
N THR A 109 -21.97 3.28 11.88
CA THR A 109 -20.63 3.86 11.70
C THR A 109 -20.02 3.40 10.40
N ASP A 110 -19.32 4.33 9.75
CA ASP A 110 -18.62 4.04 8.51
C ASP A 110 -17.36 4.89 8.34
N GLY A 111 -16.51 4.47 7.41
CA GLY A 111 -15.22 5.09 7.11
C GLY A 111 -14.91 4.89 5.64
N SER A 112 -14.65 6.00 4.96
CA SER A 112 -14.44 6.04 3.51
C SER A 112 -13.02 6.46 3.18
N LYS A 113 -12.46 5.86 2.14
CA LYS A 113 -11.16 6.23 1.56
C LYS A 113 -11.24 6.25 0.04
N SER A 114 -10.82 7.37 -0.52
CA SER A 114 -10.43 7.53 -1.92
C SER A 114 -8.97 8.00 -1.95
N GLU A 115 -8.68 9.16 -2.54
CA GLU A 115 -7.47 9.93 -2.27
C GLU A 115 -7.52 10.59 -0.89
N LYS A 116 -8.74 10.89 -0.43
CA LYS A 116 -9.04 11.50 0.86
C LYS A 116 -9.59 10.46 1.83
N VAL A 117 -9.59 10.77 3.13
CA VAL A 117 -10.07 9.87 4.17
C VAL A 117 -11.01 10.58 5.13
N ALA A 118 -12.16 9.96 5.42
CA ALA A 118 -13.14 10.49 6.34
C ALA A 118 -13.91 9.38 7.05
N ALA A 119 -14.56 9.72 8.16
CA ALA A 119 -15.38 8.81 8.95
C ALA A 119 -16.68 9.48 9.37
N ALA A 120 -17.71 8.66 9.58
CA ALA A 120 -19.03 9.12 10.00
C ALA A 120 -19.68 8.17 11.01
N SER A 121 -20.57 8.73 11.81
CA SER A 121 -21.47 8.03 12.71
C SER A 121 -22.82 8.72 12.70
N SER A 122 -23.91 7.95 12.69
CA SER A 122 -25.27 8.50 12.73
C SER A 122 -26.19 7.66 13.59
N ASN A 123 -27.09 8.33 14.31
CA ASN A 123 -28.18 7.69 15.05
C ASN A 123 -29.50 7.99 14.31
N PRO A 124 -30.27 6.98 13.87
CA PRO A 124 -31.56 7.18 13.20
C PRO A 124 -32.60 7.94 14.04
N LYS A 125 -32.46 7.97 15.38
CA LYS A 125 -33.32 8.77 16.28
C LYS A 125 -32.92 10.26 16.33
N ASP A 126 -31.76 10.62 15.79
CA ASP A 126 -31.23 12.00 15.74
C ASP A 126 -30.62 12.26 14.34
N PRO A 127 -31.41 12.11 13.25
CA PRO A 127 -30.89 12.07 11.87
C PRO A 127 -30.28 13.40 11.42
N ASP A 128 -30.71 14.52 12.01
CA ASP A 128 -30.23 15.87 11.70
C ASP A 128 -28.90 16.22 12.39
N LYS A 129 -28.37 15.32 13.24
CA LYS A 129 -27.11 15.52 13.98
C LYS A 129 -26.13 14.37 13.76
N PRO A 130 -25.75 14.06 12.51
CA PRO A 130 -24.69 13.10 12.24
C PRO A 130 -23.35 13.62 12.75
N GLU A 131 -22.51 12.72 13.24
CA GLU A 131 -21.12 13.00 13.56
C GLU A 131 -20.26 12.62 12.36
N GLN A 132 -19.46 13.55 11.86
CA GLN A 132 -18.57 13.32 10.73
C GLN A 132 -17.22 13.95 11.02
N THR A 133 -16.16 13.37 10.48
CA THR A 133 -14.84 13.97 10.60
C THR A 133 -13.98 13.65 9.39
N ARG A 134 -13.24 14.67 8.95
CA ARG A 134 -12.14 14.51 8.02
C ARG A 134 -10.90 13.97 8.76
N LEU A 135 -10.24 12.97 8.18
CA LEU A 135 -8.96 12.44 8.66
C LEU A 135 -7.80 12.91 7.77
N ASN A 136 -6.57 12.59 8.14
CA ASN A 136 -5.41 12.80 7.28
C ASN A 136 -5.49 11.90 6.03
N ASP A 137 -5.09 12.38 4.85
CA ASP A 137 -5.13 11.64 3.57
C ASP A 137 -4.27 10.39 3.55
N ASP A 138 -3.18 10.40 4.32
CA ASP A 138 -2.32 9.25 4.46
C ASP A 138 -2.96 8.15 5.35
N SER A 139 -4.10 8.40 6.00
CA SER A 139 -4.74 7.42 6.89
C SER A 139 -5.28 6.19 6.14
N THR A 140 -5.39 5.06 6.83
CA THR A 140 -5.95 3.82 6.26
C THR A 140 -7.49 3.78 6.38
N VAL A 141 -8.17 3.04 5.49
CA VAL A 141 -9.62 2.74 5.64
C VAL A 141 -9.89 2.15 7.01
N PHE A 142 -9.01 1.25 7.46
CA PHE A 142 -9.11 0.63 8.77
C PHE A 142 -9.19 1.66 9.91
N ASN A 143 -8.31 2.66 9.92
CA ASN A 143 -8.34 3.72 10.92
C ASN A 143 -9.54 4.67 10.75
N ALA A 144 -10.02 4.89 9.52
CA ALA A 144 -11.27 5.62 9.29
C ALA A 144 -12.47 4.90 9.93
N LYS A 145 -12.58 3.58 9.74
CA LYS A 145 -13.64 2.77 10.37
C LYS A 145 -13.55 2.81 11.91
N LEU A 146 -12.34 2.77 12.48
CA LEU A 146 -12.14 2.95 13.92
C LEU A 146 -12.56 4.36 14.39
N GLU A 147 -12.26 5.41 13.62
CA GLU A 147 -12.70 6.77 13.97
C GLU A 147 -14.22 6.91 13.89
N GLY A 148 -14.90 6.23 12.97
CA GLY A 148 -16.37 6.16 12.96
C GLY A 148 -16.94 5.60 14.27
N ILE A 149 -16.34 4.51 14.78
CA ILE A 149 -16.67 3.95 16.10
C ILE A 149 -16.37 4.95 17.23
N SER A 150 -15.24 5.67 17.16
CA SER A 150 -14.88 6.73 18.12
C SER A 150 -15.92 7.85 18.16
N LEU A 151 -16.45 8.27 17.01
CA LEU A 151 -17.52 9.27 16.90
C LEU A 151 -18.82 8.79 17.59
N ALA A 152 -19.21 7.53 17.39
CA ALA A 152 -20.36 6.95 18.09
C ALA A 152 -20.17 6.98 19.62
N PHE A 153 -18.98 6.63 20.12
CA PHE A 153 -18.67 6.71 21.54
C PHE A 153 -18.73 8.13 22.10
N LYS A 154 -18.20 9.12 21.36
CA LYS A 154 -18.28 10.53 21.73
C LYS A 154 -19.74 10.99 21.81
N TYR A 155 -20.58 10.58 20.86
CA TYR A 155 -22.01 10.84 20.87
C TYR A 155 -22.71 10.25 22.10
N PHE A 156 -22.49 8.96 22.40
CA PHE A 156 -23.09 8.30 23.57
C PHE A 156 -22.66 8.93 24.89
N LYS A 157 -21.39 9.29 25.01
CA LYS A 157 -20.85 10.01 26.17
C LYS A 157 -21.56 11.35 26.36
N ARG A 158 -21.70 12.15 25.29
CA ARG A 158 -22.32 13.48 25.33
C ARG A 158 -23.81 13.40 25.71
N LYS A 159 -24.53 12.40 25.21
CA LYS A 159 -25.97 12.19 25.47
C LYS A 159 -26.27 11.39 26.73
N ARG A 160 -25.24 10.89 27.45
CA ARG A 160 -25.38 10.03 28.64
C ARG A 160 -26.26 8.79 28.40
N ILE A 161 -26.06 8.13 27.27
CA ILE A 161 -26.82 6.94 26.89
C ILE A 161 -26.38 5.71 27.69
N LEU A 162 -27.31 5.06 28.41
CA LEU A 162 -27.03 3.91 29.29
C LEU A 162 -26.83 2.57 28.56
N ARG A 163 -27.51 2.38 27.42
CA ARG A 163 -27.46 1.15 26.62
C ARG A 163 -27.29 1.54 25.16
N SER A 164 -26.18 1.11 24.57
CA SER A 164 -25.78 1.52 23.23
C SER A 164 -25.43 0.31 22.36
N VAL A 165 -25.86 0.34 21.10
CA VAL A 165 -25.48 -0.64 20.08
C VAL A 165 -24.86 0.09 18.90
N ILE A 166 -23.68 -0.36 18.45
CA ILE A 166 -23.00 0.19 17.28
C ILE A 166 -23.00 -0.87 16.18
N TYR A 167 -23.57 -0.51 15.04
CA TYR A 167 -23.51 -1.28 13.81
C TYR A 167 -22.34 -0.79 12.96
N THR A 168 -21.46 -1.70 12.56
CA THR A 168 -20.33 -1.42 11.66
C THR A 168 -20.15 -2.56 10.68
N ASP A 169 -19.70 -2.24 9.47
CA ASP A 169 -19.35 -3.23 8.46
C ASP A 169 -17.91 -3.72 8.53
N SER A 170 -17.09 -3.09 9.39
CA SER A 170 -15.68 -3.39 9.51
C SER A 170 -15.42 -4.49 10.52
N LEU A 171 -15.41 -5.74 10.04
CA LEU A 171 -15.04 -6.90 10.85
C LEU A 171 -13.62 -6.74 11.43
N SER A 172 -12.70 -6.17 10.65
CA SER A 172 -11.33 -5.90 11.09
C SER A 172 -11.27 -4.91 12.27
N ALA A 173 -12.11 -3.87 12.29
CA ALA A 173 -12.19 -2.93 13.41
C ALA A 173 -12.73 -3.61 14.68
N ILE A 174 -13.75 -4.46 14.55
CA ILE A 174 -14.28 -5.25 15.67
C ILE A 174 -13.23 -6.21 16.22
N GLN A 175 -12.54 -6.96 15.35
CA GLN A 175 -11.46 -7.88 15.76
C GLN A 175 -10.31 -7.15 16.46
N ALA A 176 -9.97 -5.94 16.01
CA ALA A 176 -8.96 -5.11 16.67
C ALA A 176 -9.40 -4.67 18.08
N LEU A 177 -10.69 -4.38 18.27
CA LEU A 177 -11.32 -4.09 19.56
C LEU A 177 -11.64 -5.35 20.39
N GLN A 178 -11.46 -6.54 19.85
CA GLN A 178 -11.49 -7.79 20.63
C GLN A 178 -10.10 -8.16 21.16
N GLY A 179 -9.05 -7.71 20.48
CA GLY A 179 -7.67 -8.04 20.80
C GLY A 179 -7.21 -7.53 22.16
N LYS A 180 -6.40 -8.34 22.86
CA LYS A 180 -5.82 -7.99 24.18
C LYS A 180 -4.67 -6.97 24.10
N TYR A 181 -4.08 -6.79 22.92
CA TYR A 181 -2.87 -5.97 22.75
C TYR A 181 -3.16 -4.65 22.03
N LEU A 182 -3.02 -3.55 22.75
CA LEU A 182 -3.08 -2.19 22.23
C LEU A 182 -1.81 -1.87 21.46
N LYS A 183 -1.72 -2.25 20.18
CA LYS A 183 -0.62 -1.82 19.29
C LYS A 183 -0.96 -0.58 18.48
N ASN A 184 -2.25 -0.30 18.28
CA ASN A 184 -2.77 0.81 17.49
C ASN A 184 -3.30 1.92 18.43
N LYS A 185 -2.93 3.18 18.14
CA LYS A 185 -3.34 4.36 18.91
C LYS A 185 -4.86 4.57 18.94
N ASN A 186 -5.54 4.41 17.80
CA ASN A 186 -6.99 4.59 17.71
C ASN A 186 -7.74 3.55 18.53
N VAL A 187 -7.26 2.30 18.53
CA VAL A 187 -7.79 1.24 19.41
C VAL A 187 -7.62 1.64 20.88
N ALA A 188 -6.43 2.10 21.29
CA ALA A 188 -6.20 2.59 22.65
C ALA A 188 -7.08 3.81 23.01
N HIS A 189 -7.29 4.73 22.06
CA HIS A 189 -8.17 5.89 22.23
C HIS A 189 -9.61 5.46 22.48
N ILE A 190 -10.14 4.52 21.70
CA ILE A 190 -11.49 3.97 21.88
C ILE A 190 -11.62 3.33 23.26
N TYR A 191 -10.62 2.57 23.72
CA TYR A 191 -10.64 2.03 25.08
C TYR A 191 -10.59 3.09 26.16
N ASN A 192 -9.81 4.16 25.99
CA ASN A 192 -9.80 5.29 26.92
C ASN A 192 -11.15 6.03 26.95
N LEU A 193 -11.88 6.09 25.83
CA LEU A 193 -13.25 6.60 25.79
C LEU A 193 -14.21 5.67 26.53
N LEU A 194 -14.09 4.36 26.28
CA LEU A 194 -14.87 3.31 26.94
C LEU A 194 -14.68 3.31 28.45
N ALA A 195 -13.44 3.36 28.94
CA ALA A 195 -13.15 3.39 30.37
C ALA A 195 -13.84 4.57 31.08
N LYS A 196 -13.97 5.71 30.41
CA LYS A 196 -14.67 6.90 30.92
C LYS A 196 -16.19 6.76 30.98
N VAL A 197 -16.77 5.80 30.24
CA VAL A 197 -18.22 5.56 30.21
C VAL A 197 -18.62 4.21 30.79
N ALA A 198 -17.65 3.32 31.04
CA ALA A 198 -17.83 1.93 31.43
C ALA A 198 -18.65 1.76 32.70
N SER A 199 -18.61 2.71 33.63
CA SER A 199 -19.33 2.64 34.91
C SER A 199 -20.85 2.81 34.77
N TRP A 200 -21.34 3.36 33.65
CA TRP A 200 -22.76 3.69 33.50
C TRP A 200 -23.35 3.33 32.13
N THR A 201 -22.53 2.91 31.16
CA THR A 201 -23.03 2.46 29.85
C THR A 201 -22.64 1.03 29.51
N LYS A 202 -23.58 0.30 28.91
CA LYS A 202 -23.34 -1.00 28.27
C LYS A 202 -23.31 -0.82 26.77
N VAL A 203 -22.26 -1.34 26.13
CA VAL A 203 -22.02 -1.16 24.69
C VAL A 203 -21.97 -2.51 24.01
N VAL A 204 -22.72 -2.63 22.92
CA VAL A 204 -22.67 -3.79 22.03
C VAL A 204 -22.11 -3.34 20.68
N LEU A 205 -21.07 -4.02 20.20
CA LEU A 205 -20.59 -3.89 18.83
C LEU A 205 -21.17 -5.02 18.00
N VAL A 206 -21.84 -4.67 16.91
CA VAL A 206 -22.48 -5.62 16.00
C VAL A 206 -21.84 -5.47 14.63
N TRP A 207 -21.37 -6.60 14.07
CA TRP A 207 -20.98 -6.63 12.68
C TRP A 207 -22.21 -6.70 11.76
N THR A 208 -22.24 -5.89 10.71
CA THR A 208 -23.29 -5.91 9.68
C THR A 208 -22.69 -5.97 8.29
N PRO A 209 -23.33 -6.66 7.32
CA PRO A 209 -22.84 -6.66 5.94
C PRO A 209 -22.94 -5.27 5.30
N SER A 210 -21.94 -4.92 4.49
CA SER A 210 -21.95 -3.71 3.65
C SER A 210 -22.70 -3.92 2.34
N HIS A 211 -23.31 -2.85 1.82
CA HIS A 211 -23.97 -2.80 0.50
C HIS A 211 -25.07 -3.86 0.31
N VAL A 212 -25.93 -4.02 1.32
CA VAL A 212 -27.09 -4.93 1.25
C VAL A 212 -28.42 -4.22 1.46
N GLY A 213 -28.50 -2.89 1.29
CA GLY A 213 -29.76 -2.15 1.46
C GLY A 213 -30.18 -1.85 2.89
N ILE A 214 -29.27 -1.86 3.87
CA ILE A 214 -29.58 -1.45 5.25
C ILE A 214 -29.54 0.09 5.31
N PRO A 215 -30.66 0.79 5.56
CA PRO A 215 -30.72 2.25 5.45
C PRO A 215 -29.72 2.98 6.34
N GLY A 216 -29.49 2.47 7.56
CA GLY A 216 -28.51 3.05 8.48
C GLY A 216 -27.08 2.97 7.96
N ASN A 217 -26.67 1.83 7.39
CA ASN A 217 -25.34 1.62 6.80
C ASN A 217 -25.14 2.49 5.56
N GLU A 218 -26.14 2.53 4.66
CA GLU A 218 -26.07 3.37 3.46
C GLU A 218 -25.99 4.84 3.81
N LYS A 219 -26.72 5.26 4.85
CA LYS A 219 -26.66 6.65 5.30
C LYS A 219 -25.27 7.03 5.80
N VAL A 220 -24.62 6.21 6.62
CA VAL A 220 -23.28 6.55 7.12
C VAL A 220 -22.19 6.45 6.05
N ASP A 221 -22.34 5.57 5.06
CA ASP A 221 -21.47 5.54 3.87
C ASP A 221 -21.59 6.83 3.05
N GLU A 222 -22.81 7.32 2.82
CA GLU A 222 -23.05 8.61 2.19
C GLU A 222 -22.42 9.76 3.00
N LEU A 223 -22.66 9.78 4.32
CA LEU A 223 -22.12 10.82 5.21
C LEU A 223 -20.59 10.78 5.26
N ALA A 224 -19.96 9.60 5.27
CA ALA A 224 -18.51 9.46 5.24
C ALA A 224 -17.94 9.96 3.89
N LYS A 225 -18.64 9.72 2.77
CA LYS A 225 -18.27 10.25 1.45
C LYS A 225 -18.42 11.77 1.38
N LEU A 226 -19.49 12.33 1.95
CA LEU A 226 -19.68 13.79 2.03
C LEU A 226 -18.57 14.45 2.86
N ALA A 227 -18.18 13.81 3.97
CA ALA A 227 -17.12 14.30 4.84
C ALA A 227 -15.74 14.34 4.17
N LEU A 228 -15.51 13.65 3.03
CA LEU A 228 -14.26 13.75 2.27
C LEU A 228 -14.00 15.17 1.73
N ASN A 229 -15.07 15.94 1.50
CA ASN A 229 -14.99 17.30 0.97
C ASN A 229 -14.77 18.36 2.07
N GLN A 230 -14.81 17.97 3.34
CA GLN A 230 -14.48 18.86 4.45
C GLN A 230 -12.97 19.14 4.49
N GLU A 231 -12.61 20.31 5.03
CA GLU A 231 -11.22 20.64 5.30
C GLU A 231 -10.65 19.74 6.39
N ILE A 232 -9.37 19.39 6.23
CA ILE A 232 -8.65 18.68 7.28
C ILE A 232 -8.36 19.69 8.39
N HIS A 233 -8.88 19.46 9.59
CA HIS A 233 -8.45 20.23 10.75
C HIS A 233 -6.95 19.99 11.00
N ASP A 234 -6.19 21.05 11.27
CA ASP A 234 -4.73 21.00 11.45
C ASP A 234 -4.26 20.04 12.57
N ASP A 235 -5.16 19.67 13.48
CA ASP A 235 -4.92 18.72 14.57
C ASP A 235 -4.95 17.24 14.14
N LYS A 236 -5.39 16.93 12.91
CA LYS A 236 -5.53 15.56 12.41
C LYS A 236 -4.20 14.97 11.98
N GLN A 237 -3.50 14.43 12.97
CA GLN A 237 -2.25 13.69 12.82
C GLN A 237 -2.49 12.27 12.30
N VAL A 238 -1.51 11.74 11.57
CA VAL A 238 -1.48 10.38 11.03
C VAL A 238 -0.70 9.43 11.96
N ILE A 239 -1.10 8.16 11.97
CA ILE A 239 -0.41 7.08 12.69
C ILE A 239 0.75 6.57 11.82
N TRP A 240 1.94 6.33 12.39
CA TRP A 240 3.12 5.91 11.59
C TRP A 240 2.84 4.65 10.77
N SER A 241 2.00 3.73 11.28
CA SER A 241 1.69 2.48 10.59
C SER A 241 0.92 2.68 9.30
N ASP A 242 0.15 3.77 9.19
CA ASP A 242 -0.59 4.10 7.96
C ASP A 242 0.35 4.53 6.83
N LEU A 243 1.50 5.12 7.20
CA LEU A 243 2.53 5.54 6.26
C LEU A 243 3.37 4.38 5.72
N LYS A 244 3.23 3.15 6.23
CA LYS A 244 4.03 1.99 5.79
C LYS A 244 3.97 1.76 4.29
N LEU A 245 2.78 1.89 3.69
CA LEU A 245 2.62 1.69 2.25
C LEU A 245 3.40 2.76 1.48
N LYS A 246 3.27 4.02 1.87
CA LYS A 246 4.00 5.16 1.26
C LYS A 246 5.52 4.94 1.39
N ILE A 247 5.99 4.54 2.57
CA ILE A 247 7.41 4.26 2.83
C ILE A 247 7.93 3.09 2.00
N ASN A 248 7.20 1.98 1.93
CA ASN A 248 7.69 0.78 1.26
C ASN A 248 7.69 0.94 -0.27
N THR A 249 6.79 1.77 -0.80
CA THR A 249 6.72 2.07 -2.23
C THR A 249 7.67 3.19 -2.66
N HIS A 250 8.15 4.03 -1.73
CA HIS A 250 9.03 5.16 -2.05
C HIS A 250 10.37 4.75 -2.67
N PRO A 251 11.15 3.78 -2.13
CA PRO A 251 12.37 3.33 -2.77
C PRO A 251 12.16 2.81 -4.19
N GLU A 252 11.06 2.07 -4.41
CA GLU A 252 10.71 1.56 -5.74
C GLU A 252 10.46 2.70 -6.73
N LYS A 253 9.77 3.77 -6.29
CA LYS A 253 9.54 4.97 -7.10
C LYS A 253 10.86 5.67 -7.42
N LEU A 254 11.74 5.87 -6.44
CA LEU A 254 13.04 6.50 -6.67
C LEU A 254 13.90 5.68 -7.65
N CYS A 255 13.94 4.36 -7.50
CA CYS A 255 14.64 3.49 -8.43
C CYS A 255 14.05 3.56 -9.84
N GLN A 256 12.72 3.60 -9.97
CA GLN A 256 12.05 3.74 -11.26
C GLN A 256 12.36 5.10 -11.89
N THR A 257 12.29 6.20 -11.13
CA THR A 257 12.63 7.54 -11.64
C THR A 257 14.09 7.63 -12.09
N ASP A 258 15.03 7.09 -11.31
CA ASP A 258 16.44 7.04 -11.76
C ASP A 258 16.59 6.15 -13.01
N TRP A 259 15.88 5.02 -13.07
CA TRP A 259 15.88 4.13 -14.23
C TRP A 259 15.38 4.81 -15.50
N ASP A 260 14.29 5.58 -15.40
CA ASP A 260 13.71 6.35 -16.50
C ASP A 260 14.70 7.42 -17.04
N THR A 261 15.68 7.86 -16.24
CA THR A 261 16.75 8.76 -16.73
C THR A 261 17.80 8.06 -17.59
N LYS A 262 17.92 6.73 -17.51
CA LYS A 262 18.95 5.94 -18.21
C LYS A 262 18.50 5.57 -19.62
N ILE A 263 18.10 6.55 -20.42
CA ILE A 263 17.53 6.36 -21.77
C ILE A 263 18.50 5.68 -22.76
N ASP A 264 19.81 5.84 -22.59
CA ASP A 264 20.84 5.20 -23.43
C ASP A 264 21.20 3.77 -22.97
N ASN A 265 20.52 3.26 -21.93
CA ASN A 265 20.72 1.89 -21.49
C ASN A 265 19.90 0.93 -22.35
N LYS A 266 20.57 0.02 -23.06
CA LYS A 266 19.92 -1.01 -23.91
C LYS A 266 18.91 -1.88 -23.15
N LEU A 267 19.12 -2.09 -21.85
CA LEU A 267 18.19 -2.83 -21.00
C LEU A 267 16.91 -2.04 -20.67
N HIS A 268 16.94 -0.70 -20.73
CA HIS A 268 15.77 0.15 -20.50
C HIS A 268 14.69 -0.09 -21.56
N GLU A 269 15.08 -0.25 -22.84
CA GLU A 269 14.14 -0.62 -23.91
C GLU A 269 13.44 -1.97 -23.63
N ILE A 270 14.15 -2.92 -23.02
CA ILE A 270 13.64 -4.27 -22.74
C ILE A 270 12.78 -4.31 -21.47
N ARG A 271 13.14 -3.50 -20.47
CA ARG A 271 12.47 -3.46 -19.16
C ARG A 271 12.29 -2.01 -18.73
N PRO A 272 11.37 -1.25 -19.34
CA PRO A 272 11.12 0.14 -18.97
C PRO A 272 10.57 0.22 -17.55
N ASN A 273 9.73 -0.73 -17.14
CA ASN A 273 9.20 -0.79 -15.78
C ASN A 273 9.93 -1.86 -14.95
N LEU A 274 10.60 -1.45 -13.87
CA LEU A 274 11.34 -2.36 -12.99
C LEU A 274 10.44 -3.36 -12.25
N LYS A 275 9.13 -3.12 -12.15
CA LYS A 275 8.18 -4.08 -11.56
C LYS A 275 7.78 -5.18 -12.54
N GLU A 276 7.99 -4.97 -13.83
CA GLU A 276 7.69 -5.99 -14.82
C GLU A 276 8.65 -7.18 -14.67
N ARG A 277 8.06 -8.38 -14.69
CA ARG A 277 8.81 -9.63 -14.76
C ARG A 277 8.99 -10.00 -16.22
N LEU A 278 10.24 -10.24 -16.62
CA LEU A 278 10.56 -10.85 -17.90
C LEU A 278 10.17 -12.33 -17.88
N VAL A 279 9.98 -12.93 -19.06
CA VAL A 279 9.67 -14.36 -19.16
C VAL A 279 10.75 -15.18 -18.47
N TYR A 280 10.32 -15.99 -17.51
CA TYR A 280 11.15 -16.98 -16.84
C TYR A 280 11.05 -18.30 -17.61
N ASP A 281 12.20 -18.95 -17.83
CA ASP A 281 12.29 -20.23 -18.52
C ASP A 281 13.13 -21.19 -17.66
N GLU A 282 12.44 -22.08 -16.97
CA GLU A 282 13.02 -23.07 -16.04
C GLU A 282 13.97 -24.06 -16.71
N ARG A 283 13.91 -24.17 -18.05
CA ARG A 283 14.65 -25.18 -18.82
C ARG A 283 16.00 -24.67 -19.33
N LEU A 284 16.36 -23.42 -19.03
CA LEU A 284 17.64 -22.88 -19.47
C LEU A 284 18.79 -23.55 -18.72
N ASN A 285 19.78 -24.00 -19.48
CA ASN A 285 21.07 -24.33 -18.90
C ASN A 285 21.90 -23.05 -18.66
N ARG A 286 22.95 -23.15 -17.85
CA ARG A 286 23.86 -22.04 -17.53
C ARG A 286 24.39 -21.29 -18.76
N LYS A 287 24.69 -22.01 -19.86
CA LYS A 287 25.20 -21.38 -21.09
C LYS A 287 24.11 -20.51 -21.74
N GLN A 288 22.86 -20.99 -21.77
CA GLN A 288 21.73 -20.23 -22.28
C GLN A 288 21.41 -19.01 -21.40
N GLU A 289 21.49 -19.14 -20.07
CA GLU A 289 21.31 -18.00 -19.15
C GLU A 289 22.33 -16.88 -19.41
N ILE A 290 23.59 -17.24 -19.65
CA ILE A 290 24.65 -16.29 -20.01
C ILE A 290 24.31 -15.58 -21.33
N VAL A 291 23.96 -16.34 -22.37
CA VAL A 291 23.59 -15.80 -23.68
C VAL A 291 22.40 -14.83 -23.56
N VAL A 292 21.34 -15.24 -22.84
CA VAL A 292 20.14 -14.41 -22.62
C VAL A 292 20.47 -13.15 -21.83
N SER A 293 21.32 -13.24 -20.81
CA SER A 293 21.74 -12.07 -20.04
C SER A 293 22.51 -11.08 -20.91
N ARG A 294 23.45 -11.58 -21.72
CA ARG A 294 24.27 -10.81 -22.67
C ARG A 294 23.44 -10.09 -23.72
N ILE A 295 22.46 -10.77 -24.34
CA ILE A 295 21.57 -10.10 -25.31
C ILE A 295 20.67 -9.06 -24.64
N ARG A 296 20.24 -9.25 -23.39
CA ARG A 296 19.43 -8.27 -22.65
C ARG A 296 20.19 -6.99 -22.34
N ILE A 297 21.45 -7.10 -21.95
CA ILE A 297 22.30 -5.91 -21.76
C ILE A 297 22.86 -5.39 -23.08
N GLY A 298 22.62 -6.10 -24.19
CA GLY A 298 23.11 -5.76 -25.52
C GLY A 298 24.64 -5.80 -25.64
N HIS A 299 25.29 -6.73 -24.93
CA HIS A 299 26.74 -6.96 -24.96
C HIS A 299 27.03 -8.39 -25.42
N SER A 300 27.67 -8.53 -26.59
CA SER A 300 28.18 -9.79 -27.11
C SER A 300 29.57 -9.63 -27.69
N TRP A 301 30.26 -10.73 -27.91
CA TRP A 301 31.57 -10.73 -28.58
C TRP A 301 31.47 -10.03 -29.95
N ILE A 302 30.52 -10.42 -30.80
CA ILE A 302 30.35 -9.84 -32.14
C ILE A 302 29.95 -8.35 -32.14
N THR A 303 29.42 -7.80 -31.05
CA THR A 303 29.00 -6.39 -31.01
C THR A 303 29.96 -5.48 -30.22
N HIS A 304 30.92 -6.02 -29.47
CA HIS A 304 31.80 -5.22 -28.59
C HIS A 304 33.29 -5.56 -28.73
N GLU A 305 33.67 -6.64 -29.42
CA GLU A 305 35.07 -7.00 -29.62
C GLU A 305 35.87 -5.86 -30.27
N TYR A 306 35.29 -5.16 -31.24
CA TYR A 306 35.94 -4.05 -31.94
C TYR A 306 36.38 -2.92 -30.99
N LEU A 307 35.64 -2.67 -29.89
CA LEU A 307 36.00 -1.66 -28.89
C LEU A 307 37.27 -2.05 -28.13
N LEU A 308 37.46 -3.35 -27.86
CA LEU A 308 38.64 -3.86 -27.17
C LEU A 308 39.88 -3.87 -28.09
N LYS A 309 39.67 -4.08 -29.39
CA LYS A 309 40.73 -4.11 -30.39
C LYS A 309 41.04 -2.75 -31.03
N GLY A 310 40.20 -1.74 -30.82
CA GLY A 310 40.29 -0.46 -31.52
C GLY A 310 40.00 -0.57 -33.02
N GLU A 311 39.23 -1.57 -33.42
CA GLU A 311 38.84 -1.82 -34.81
C GLU A 311 37.56 -1.04 -35.18
N GLN A 312 37.16 -1.06 -36.45
CA GLN A 312 35.90 -0.48 -36.87
C GLN A 312 34.71 -1.32 -36.39
N GLN A 313 33.59 -0.65 -36.09
CA GLN A 313 32.37 -1.32 -35.67
C GLN A 313 31.87 -2.27 -36.78
N PRO A 314 31.52 -3.53 -36.44
CA PRO A 314 30.96 -4.45 -37.40
C PRO A 314 29.65 -3.91 -37.97
N TYR A 315 29.43 -4.14 -39.27
CA TYR A 315 28.36 -3.52 -40.05
C TYR A 315 27.60 -4.59 -40.83
N CYS A 316 26.27 -4.47 -40.90
CA CYS A 316 25.46 -5.34 -41.75
C CYS A 316 25.50 -4.79 -43.18
N THR A 317 26.02 -5.58 -44.12
CA THR A 317 26.09 -5.18 -45.53
C THR A 317 24.72 -5.09 -46.19
N ALA A 318 23.79 -5.97 -45.85
CA ALA A 318 22.45 -5.97 -46.45
C ALA A 318 21.55 -4.84 -45.95
N CYS A 319 21.72 -4.42 -44.69
CA CYS A 319 20.85 -3.43 -44.06
C CYS A 319 21.51 -2.04 -43.94
N GLU A 320 22.77 -1.92 -44.34
CA GLU A 320 23.56 -0.69 -44.25
C GLU A 320 23.47 -0.02 -42.87
N CYS A 321 23.65 -0.80 -41.80
CA CYS A 321 23.63 -0.27 -40.44
C CYS A 321 24.61 -1.00 -39.50
N PRO A 322 24.99 -0.38 -38.37
CA PRO A 322 25.82 -1.02 -37.36
C PRO A 322 25.24 -2.34 -36.86
N PHE A 323 26.10 -3.34 -36.66
CA PHE A 323 25.70 -4.64 -36.18
C PHE A 323 25.49 -4.59 -34.67
N THR A 324 24.23 -4.54 -34.23
CA THR A 324 23.85 -4.51 -32.81
C THR A 324 23.02 -5.73 -32.42
N VAL A 325 22.88 -6.01 -31.11
CA VAL A 325 22.01 -7.09 -30.64
C VAL A 325 20.56 -6.87 -31.07
N LYS A 326 20.07 -5.62 -31.01
CA LYS A 326 18.74 -5.24 -31.50
C LYS A 326 18.60 -5.56 -32.98
N HIS A 327 19.60 -5.20 -33.78
CA HIS A 327 19.62 -5.50 -35.20
C HIS A 327 19.49 -7.00 -35.47
N ILE A 328 20.31 -7.82 -34.80
CA ILE A 328 20.28 -9.29 -34.93
C ILE A 328 18.92 -9.86 -34.53
N LEU A 329 18.33 -9.38 -33.44
CA LEU A 329 17.14 -9.99 -32.85
C LEU A 329 15.84 -9.58 -33.51
N VAL A 330 15.70 -8.33 -33.99
CA VAL A 330 14.40 -7.81 -34.43
C VAL A 330 14.39 -7.00 -35.73
N GLU A 331 15.53 -6.48 -36.22
CA GLU A 331 15.55 -5.55 -37.36
C GLU A 331 16.13 -6.15 -38.65
N CYS A 332 17.12 -7.03 -38.56
CA CYS A 332 17.88 -7.51 -39.71
C CYS A 332 16.98 -8.19 -40.76
N ALA A 333 17.09 -7.73 -42.02
CA ALA A 333 16.34 -8.26 -43.15
C ALA A 333 16.83 -9.67 -43.55
N ASP A 334 18.13 -9.91 -43.52
CA ASP A 334 18.72 -11.22 -43.84
C ASP A 334 18.20 -12.33 -42.92
N PHE A 335 17.97 -11.99 -41.65
CA PHE A 335 17.47 -12.95 -40.67
C PHE A 335 15.95 -13.02 -40.59
N LEU A 336 15.20 -12.23 -41.37
CA LEU A 336 13.74 -12.12 -41.25
C LEU A 336 13.03 -13.47 -41.41
N LEU A 337 13.34 -14.23 -42.47
CA LEU A 337 12.68 -15.51 -42.77
C LEU A 337 12.95 -16.57 -41.70
N ILE A 338 14.17 -16.59 -41.15
CA ILE A 338 14.54 -17.51 -40.06
C ILE A 338 13.87 -17.06 -38.75
N ARG A 339 13.94 -15.76 -38.43
CA ARG A 339 13.33 -15.17 -37.24
C ARG A 339 11.84 -15.48 -37.14
N GLN A 340 11.10 -15.36 -38.24
CA GLN A 340 9.66 -15.64 -38.30
C GLN A 340 9.27 -17.09 -37.95
N LYS A 341 10.19 -18.06 -38.03
CA LYS A 341 9.97 -19.43 -37.56
C LYS A 341 9.86 -19.52 -36.03
N TYR A 342 10.52 -18.60 -35.32
CA TYR A 342 10.61 -18.61 -33.86
C TYR A 342 9.71 -17.57 -33.20
N TYR A 343 9.66 -16.35 -33.74
CA TYR A 343 8.84 -15.26 -33.22
C TYR A 343 8.60 -14.15 -34.27
N LYS A 344 7.55 -13.34 -34.08
CA LYS A 344 7.11 -12.32 -35.05
C LYS A 344 7.30 -10.87 -34.60
N THR A 345 7.69 -10.66 -33.34
CA THR A 345 7.84 -9.30 -32.80
C THR A 345 9.04 -8.56 -33.41
N THR A 346 8.86 -7.26 -33.60
CA THR A 346 9.89 -6.30 -34.02
C THR A 346 10.37 -5.41 -32.85
N TYR A 347 9.80 -5.58 -31.66
CA TYR A 347 10.14 -4.80 -30.47
C TYR A 347 10.90 -5.64 -29.45
N MET A 348 11.99 -5.09 -28.93
CA MET A 348 12.83 -5.74 -27.92
C MET A 348 12.06 -6.02 -26.61
N HIS A 349 11.24 -5.07 -26.15
CA HIS A 349 10.37 -5.25 -24.98
C HIS A 349 9.46 -6.48 -25.11
N THR A 350 8.68 -6.53 -26.19
CA THR A 350 7.75 -7.63 -26.47
C THR A 350 8.47 -8.97 -26.62
N LEU A 351 9.66 -8.98 -27.24
CA LEU A 351 10.47 -10.19 -27.40
C LEU A 351 10.77 -10.85 -26.05
N PHE A 352 11.30 -10.10 -25.08
CA PHE A 352 11.67 -10.66 -23.77
C PHE A 352 10.49 -10.81 -22.79
N ARG A 353 9.31 -10.30 -23.17
CA ARG A 353 8.06 -10.40 -22.39
C ARG A 353 7.16 -11.54 -22.83
N GLU A 354 7.23 -11.96 -24.09
CA GLU A 354 6.29 -12.93 -24.65
C GLU A 354 6.96 -14.19 -25.19
N VAL A 355 8.23 -14.11 -25.59
CA VAL A 355 8.96 -15.23 -26.19
C VAL A 355 9.84 -15.92 -25.15
N LYS A 356 9.82 -17.25 -25.13
CA LYS A 356 10.67 -18.02 -24.23
C LYS A 356 12.14 -17.87 -24.63
N ALA A 357 13.00 -17.73 -23.63
CA ALA A 357 14.44 -17.60 -23.83
C ALA A 357 15.06 -18.80 -24.58
N SER A 358 14.49 -20.01 -24.42
CA SER A 358 14.86 -21.18 -25.23
C SER A 358 14.64 -20.96 -26.74
N GLN A 359 13.50 -20.40 -27.14
CA GLN A 359 13.21 -20.10 -28.54
C GLN A 359 14.17 -19.05 -29.11
N ILE A 360 14.50 -18.01 -28.35
CA ILE A 360 15.50 -17.00 -28.73
C ILE A 360 16.89 -17.66 -28.88
N SER A 361 17.22 -18.59 -27.98
CA SER A 361 18.48 -19.33 -28.05
C SER A 361 18.56 -20.20 -29.30
N ASP A 362 17.46 -20.87 -29.68
CA ASP A 362 17.42 -21.74 -30.85
C ASP A 362 17.49 -20.95 -32.16
N TYR A 363 16.82 -19.78 -32.22
CA TYR A 363 17.00 -18.81 -33.30
C TYR A 363 18.47 -18.42 -33.48
N LEU A 364 19.15 -18.04 -32.38
CA LEU A 364 20.57 -17.66 -32.41
C LEU A 364 21.48 -18.81 -32.90
N LYS A 365 21.09 -20.07 -32.66
CA LYS A 365 21.82 -21.24 -33.18
C LYS A 365 21.59 -21.40 -34.68
N GLU A 366 20.35 -21.26 -35.17
CA GLU A 366 20.03 -21.43 -36.60
C GLU A 366 20.75 -20.37 -37.46
N ILE A 367 20.86 -19.13 -36.98
CA ILE A 367 21.64 -18.08 -37.69
C ILE A 367 23.16 -18.18 -37.47
N GLY A 368 23.64 -19.17 -36.71
CA GLY A 368 25.07 -19.40 -36.49
C GLY A 368 25.78 -18.38 -35.57
N LEU A 369 25.03 -17.56 -34.83
CA LEU A 369 25.57 -16.51 -33.96
C LEU A 369 25.63 -16.88 -32.48
N TYR A 370 25.02 -18.00 -32.06
CA TYR A 370 24.94 -18.40 -30.65
C TYR A 370 26.30 -18.47 -29.93
N GLY A 371 27.35 -18.95 -30.62
CA GLY A 371 28.70 -19.02 -30.04
C GLY A 371 29.43 -17.67 -29.98
N LYS A 372 28.92 -16.65 -30.67
CA LYS A 372 29.46 -15.29 -30.74
C LYS A 372 28.69 -14.28 -29.86
N ILE A 373 27.67 -14.77 -29.14
CA ILE A 373 27.01 -14.06 -28.06
C ILE A 373 27.74 -14.37 -26.76
#